data_AF-A0A0Q4XRS6-F1
#
_entry.id   AF-A0A0Q4XRS6-F1
#
_cell.length_a   1.000
_cell.length_b   1.000
_cell.length_c   1.000
_cell.angle_alpha   90.00
_cell.angle_beta   90.00
_cell.angle_gamma   90.00
#
_symmetry.space_group_name_H-M   'P 1'
#
loop_
_entity.id
_entity.type
_entity.pdbx_description
1 polymer ?
#
loop_
_entity_poly.entity_id
_entity_poly.type
_entity_poly.pdbx_seq_one_letter_code
_entity_poly.pdbx_strand_id
1 'polypeptide(L)'
;MLRIQRAPGADIYRYRQDLKQYLVRTKTTATALARDVGVNQSTVQRFLAGDTKNVTRRMRGVLRYAGIDVEIRIAEAPQAAADHPRIRKALERVWDGRPQSADVLASLIEAIGPFVQQSFPTGPGASKGERT
;
A
#
# COMPACT_ATOMS: atom_id res chain seq x y z
N MET A 1 23.38 -7.18 -12.54
CA MET A 1 22.46 -7.73 -11.51
C MET A 1 21.02 -7.45 -11.95
N LEU A 2 20.24 -8.48 -12.27
CA LEU A 2 18.82 -8.34 -12.64
C LEU A 2 17.98 -8.17 -11.36
N ARG A 3 17.34 -7.01 -11.17
CA ARG A 3 16.28 -6.86 -10.15
C ARG A 3 14.97 -7.32 -10.77
N ILE A 4 14.49 -8.50 -10.37
CA ILE A 4 13.14 -8.96 -10.72
C ILE A 4 12.15 -8.06 -9.96
N GLN A 5 11.54 -7.10 -10.67
CA GLN A 5 10.43 -6.32 -10.14
C GLN A 5 9.24 -7.26 -9.93
N ARG A 6 8.84 -7.50 -8.67
CA ARG A 6 7.65 -8.29 -8.35
C ARG A 6 6.40 -7.43 -8.61
N ALA A 7 5.51 -7.93 -9.48
CA ALA A 7 4.25 -7.28 -9.77
C ALA A 7 3.36 -7.17 -8.49
N PRO A 8 2.53 -6.11 -8.36
CA PRO A 8 1.67 -5.88 -7.19
C PRO A 8 0.74 -7.07 -6.83
N GLY A 9 0.34 -7.87 -7.82
CA GLY A 9 -0.49 -9.05 -7.62
C GLY A 9 0.23 -10.26 -7.00
N ALA A 10 1.56 -10.34 -7.13
CA ALA A 10 2.35 -11.44 -6.58
C ALA A 10 2.40 -11.41 -5.05
N ASP A 11 2.40 -10.22 -4.45
CA ASP A 11 2.42 -10.06 -2.99
C ASP A 11 1.07 -10.49 -2.36
N ILE A 12 -0.06 -10.19 -3.01
CA ILE A 12 -1.39 -10.60 -2.52
C ILE A 12 -1.57 -12.11 -2.52
N TYR A 13 -1.10 -12.78 -3.56
CA TYR A 13 -1.14 -14.22 -3.59
C TYR A 13 -0.33 -14.80 -2.43
N ARG A 14 0.88 -14.28 -2.17
CA ARG A 14 1.71 -14.68 -1.03
C ARG A 14 0.97 -14.46 0.30
N TYR A 15 0.47 -13.26 0.56
CA TYR A 15 -0.26 -12.96 1.80
C TYR A 15 -1.47 -13.87 2.02
N ARG A 16 -2.16 -14.25 0.94
CA ARG A 16 -3.27 -15.20 1.00
C ARG A 16 -2.80 -16.60 1.39
N GLN A 17 -1.70 -17.09 0.82
CA GLN A 17 -1.15 -18.40 1.18
C GLN A 17 -0.65 -18.42 2.61
N ASP A 18 0.07 -17.38 3.03
CA ASP A 18 0.56 -17.22 4.40
C ASP A 18 -0.62 -17.23 5.40
N LEU A 19 -1.72 -16.54 5.07
CA LEU A 19 -2.92 -16.54 5.90
C LEU A 19 -3.62 -17.91 5.95
N LYS A 20 -3.66 -18.65 4.83
CA LYS A 20 -4.19 -20.02 4.81
C LYS A 20 -3.35 -20.94 5.70
N GLN A 21 -2.03 -20.85 5.62
CA GLN A 21 -1.11 -21.62 6.47
C GLN A 21 -1.27 -21.27 7.94
N TYR A 22 -1.44 -19.98 8.26
CA TYR A 22 -1.73 -19.53 9.62
C TYR A 22 -2.98 -20.25 10.18
N LEU A 23 -4.09 -20.24 9.44
CA LEU A 23 -5.34 -20.88 9.89
C LEU A 23 -5.17 -22.38 10.17
N VAL A 24 -4.43 -23.07 9.30
CA VAL A 24 -4.10 -24.50 9.48
C VAL A 24 -3.23 -24.71 10.71
N ARG A 25 -2.15 -23.93 10.86
CA ARG A 25 -1.19 -24.04 11.97
C ARG A 25 -1.84 -23.79 13.33
N THR A 26 -2.68 -22.78 13.42
CA THR A 26 -3.35 -22.39 14.68
C THR A 26 -4.65 -23.13 14.92
N LYS A 27 -5.09 -23.99 13.99
CA LYS A 27 -6.38 -24.70 14.03
C LYS A 27 -7.56 -23.75 14.26
N THR A 28 -7.50 -22.55 13.68
CA THR A 28 -8.54 -21.51 13.80
C THR A 28 -9.30 -21.39 12.49
N THR A 29 -10.57 -20.98 12.59
CA THR A 29 -11.41 -20.73 11.41
C THR A 29 -11.33 -19.27 10.97
N ALA A 30 -11.63 -18.98 9.70
CA ALA A 30 -11.71 -17.61 9.20
C ALA A 30 -12.73 -16.76 9.98
N THR A 31 -13.82 -17.37 10.45
CA THR A 31 -14.85 -16.73 11.27
C THR A 31 -14.33 -16.40 12.67
N ALA A 32 -13.63 -17.33 13.32
CA ALA A 32 -13.02 -17.09 14.62
C ALA A 32 -11.97 -15.97 14.51
N LEU A 33 -11.08 -16.05 13.52
CA LEU A 33 -10.10 -14.99 13.25
C LEU A 33 -10.75 -13.63 13.00
N ALA A 34 -11.82 -13.58 12.21
CA ALA A 34 -12.53 -12.34 11.92
C ALA A 34 -13.10 -11.72 13.21
N ARG A 35 -13.70 -12.54 14.08
CA ARG A 35 -14.21 -12.12 15.38
C ARG A 35 -13.10 -11.61 16.30
N ASP A 36 -11.99 -12.35 16.39
CA ASP A 36 -10.87 -12.01 17.28
C ASP A 36 -10.22 -10.67 16.88
N VAL A 37 -10.19 -10.36 15.59
CA VAL A 37 -9.66 -9.09 15.05
C VAL A 37 -10.73 -7.99 14.98
N GLY A 38 -12.00 -8.30 15.22
CA GLY A 38 -13.11 -7.33 15.14
C GLY A 38 -13.45 -6.89 13.71
N VAL A 39 -13.25 -7.75 12.71
CA VAL A 39 -13.60 -7.49 11.31
C VAL A 39 -14.78 -8.35 10.85
N ASN A 40 -15.49 -7.91 9.80
CA ASN A 40 -16.57 -8.72 9.22
C ASN A 40 -16.00 -9.98 8.56
N GLN A 41 -16.56 -11.15 8.87
CA GLN A 41 -16.19 -12.45 8.29
C GLN A 41 -16.11 -12.42 6.76
N SER A 42 -17.05 -11.74 6.08
CA SER A 42 -17.06 -11.61 4.61
C SER A 42 -15.78 -10.98 4.06
N THR A 43 -15.12 -10.12 4.84
CA THR A 43 -13.84 -9.48 4.46
C THR A 43 -12.71 -10.50 4.41
N VAL A 44 -12.64 -11.40 5.41
CA VAL A 44 -11.65 -12.47 5.47
C VAL A 44 -11.92 -13.52 4.40
N GLN A 45 -13.18 -13.91 4.20
CA GLN A 45 -13.54 -14.90 3.19
C GLN A 45 -13.25 -14.44 1.76
N ARG A 46 -13.64 -13.21 1.39
CA ARG A 46 -13.32 -12.65 0.06
C ARG A 46 -11.83 -12.56 -0.21
N PHE A 47 -11.03 -12.30 0.82
CA PHE A 47 -9.58 -12.28 0.70
C PHE A 47 -8.99 -13.68 0.46
N LEU A 48 -9.49 -14.67 1.19
CA LEU A 48 -9.08 -16.08 1.04
C LEU A 48 -9.54 -16.72 -0.27
N ALA A 49 -10.72 -16.33 -0.77
CA ALA A 49 -11.27 -16.72 -2.07
C ALA A 49 -10.50 -16.06 -3.23
N GLY A 50 -10.01 -14.85 -3.00
CA GLY A 50 -9.18 -14.11 -3.94
C GLY A 50 -9.89 -13.05 -4.76
N ASP A 51 -11.09 -12.67 -4.33
CA ASP A 51 -11.93 -11.65 -4.97
C ASP A 51 -11.42 -10.21 -4.75
N THR A 52 -10.26 -10.07 -4.10
CA THR A 52 -9.65 -8.78 -3.78
C THR A 52 -8.32 -8.62 -4.52
N LYS A 53 -8.24 -7.52 -5.27
CA LYS A 53 -7.05 -7.12 -6.03
C LYS A 53 -6.04 -6.31 -5.21
N ASN A 54 -6.43 -5.85 -4.01
CA ASN A 54 -5.62 -4.99 -3.13
C ASN A 54 -5.78 -5.39 -1.65
N VAL A 55 -4.74 -5.18 -0.84
CA VAL A 55 -4.79 -5.37 0.63
C VAL A 55 -5.36 -4.11 1.29
N THR A 56 -6.64 -4.17 1.67
CA THR A 56 -7.32 -3.06 2.35
C THR A 56 -6.74 -2.79 3.74
N ARG A 57 -7.00 -1.60 4.32
CA ARG A 57 -6.56 -1.25 5.68
C ARG A 57 -7.04 -2.25 6.75
N ARG A 58 -8.29 -2.73 6.63
CA ARG A 58 -8.85 -3.75 7.53
C ARG A 58 -8.12 -5.08 7.38
N MET A 59 -7.85 -5.51 6.15
CA MET A 59 -7.10 -6.74 5.90
C MET A 59 -5.65 -6.65 6.41
N ARG A 60 -5.02 -5.48 6.37
CA ARG A 60 -3.71 -5.27 7.00
C ARG A 60 -3.75 -5.55 8.51
N GLY A 61 -4.82 -5.18 9.20
CA GLY A 61 -5.01 -5.51 10.62
C GLY A 61 -5.06 -7.02 10.86
N VAL A 62 -5.80 -7.74 10.01
CA VAL A 62 -5.90 -9.22 10.06
C VAL A 62 -4.55 -9.88 9.80
N LEU A 63 -3.84 -9.46 8.76
CA LEU A 63 -2.53 -10.00 8.41
C LEU A 63 -1.51 -9.72 9.51
N ARG A 64 -1.51 -8.51 10.08
CA ARG A 64 -0.65 -8.17 11.22
C ARG A 64 -0.95 -9.02 12.46
N TYR A 65 -2.23 -9.23 12.79
CA TYR A 65 -2.62 -10.12 13.89
C TYR A 65 -2.09 -11.55 13.68
N ALA A 66 -2.08 -12.02 12.43
CA ALA A 66 -1.51 -13.32 12.06
C ALA A 66 0.04 -13.34 11.98
N GLY A 67 0.71 -12.21 12.28
CA GLY A 67 2.17 -12.08 12.17
C GLY A 67 2.70 -12.02 10.73
N ILE A 68 1.86 -11.60 9.79
CA ILE A 68 2.20 -11.50 8.36
C ILE A 68 2.49 -10.04 8.02
N ASP A 69 3.78 -9.73 7.81
CA ASP A 69 4.21 -8.39 7.45
C ASP A 69 3.85 -8.04 6.01
N VAL A 70 3.01 -7.01 5.87
CA VAL A 70 2.63 -6.43 4.59
C VAL A 70 3.61 -5.31 4.29
N GLU A 71 4.56 -5.57 3.37
CA GLU A 71 5.43 -4.52 2.85
C GLU A 71 4.57 -3.46 2.17
N ILE A 72 4.51 -2.26 2.77
CA ILE A 72 3.92 -1.09 2.14
C ILE A 72 4.95 -0.61 1.11
N ARG A 73 4.85 -1.12 -0.12
CA ARG A 73 5.50 -0.46 -1.24
C ARG A 73 4.76 0.85 -1.48
N ILE A 74 5.41 1.97 -1.18
CA ILE A 74 4.99 3.28 -1.70
C ILE A 74 4.87 3.07 -3.21
N ALA A 75 3.67 3.26 -3.76
CA ALA A 75 3.48 3.17 -5.21
C ALA A 75 4.56 4.06 -5.84
N GLU A 76 5.35 3.50 -6.76
CA GLU A 76 6.46 4.21 -7.38
C GLU A 76 5.96 5.59 -7.80
N ALA A 77 6.45 6.63 -7.11
CA ALA A 77 6.23 7.99 -7.55
C ALA A 77 6.76 8.08 -8.99
N PRO A 78 6.15 8.91 -9.87
CA PRO A 78 6.69 9.12 -11.20
C PRO A 78 8.19 9.34 -11.07
N GLN A 79 9.01 8.54 -11.78
CA GLN A 79 10.47 8.54 -11.65
C GLN A 79 11.05 9.98 -11.71
N ALA A 80 10.38 10.86 -12.48
CA ALA A 80 10.63 12.30 -12.56
C ALA A 80 10.67 13.05 -11.21
N ALA A 81 9.86 12.68 -10.22
CA ALA A 81 9.89 13.28 -8.88
C ALA A 81 11.06 12.75 -8.03
N ALA A 82 11.44 11.48 -8.22
CA ALA A 82 12.56 10.83 -7.52
C ALA A 82 13.93 11.21 -8.11
N ASP A 83 13.95 11.67 -9.35
CA ASP A 83 15.13 12.10 -10.12
C ASP A 83 15.46 13.58 -9.95
N HIS A 84 14.81 14.31 -9.02
CA HIS A 84 15.17 15.71 -8.76
C HIS A 84 16.31 15.79 -7.71
N PRO A 85 17.60 15.91 -8.12
CA PRO A 85 18.74 15.79 -7.22
C PRO A 85 18.74 16.84 -6.10
N ARG A 86 18.11 18.00 -6.32
CA ARG A 86 17.98 19.03 -5.29
C ARG A 86 17.01 18.63 -4.18
N ILE A 87 15.93 17.93 -4.51
CA ILE A 87 14.93 17.48 -3.52
C ILE A 87 15.52 16.31 -2.73
N ARG A 88 16.18 15.36 -3.42
CA ARG A 88 16.89 14.25 -2.78
C ARG A 88 17.94 14.75 -1.77
N LYS A 89 18.81 15.67 -2.17
CA LYS A 89 19.83 16.26 -1.27
C LYS A 89 19.21 17.04 -0.10
N ALA A 90 18.09 17.73 -0.33
CA ALA A 90 17.40 18.44 0.76
C ALA A 90 16.81 17.45 1.77
N LEU A 91 16.16 16.38 1.31
CA LEU A 91 15.64 15.31 2.16
C LEU A 91 16.75 14.60 2.94
N GLU A 92 17.87 14.27 2.29
CA GLU A 92 19.03 13.66 2.95
C GLU A 92 19.63 14.55 4.05
N ARG A 93 19.54 15.88 3.92
CA ARG A 93 20.03 16.83 4.93
C ARG A 93 19.07 17.04 6.08
N VAL A 94 17.76 16.95 5.81
CA VAL A 94 16.71 17.18 6.81
C VAL A 94 16.38 15.89 7.57
N TRP A 95 16.59 14.72 6.96
CA TRP A 95 16.33 13.43 7.58
C TRP A 95 17.43 13.05 8.58
N ASP A 96 17.11 13.14 9.87
CA ASP A 96 18.00 12.77 10.98
C ASP A 96 17.74 11.33 11.52
N GLY A 97 16.86 10.58 10.86
CA GLY A 97 16.49 9.21 11.23
C GLY A 97 15.56 9.08 12.43
N ARG A 98 15.10 10.19 13.03
CA ARG A 98 14.23 10.15 14.21
C ARG A 98 12.75 10.07 13.82
N PRO A 99 11.91 9.36 14.59
CA PRO A 99 10.47 9.25 14.31
C PRO A 99 9.75 10.60 14.24
N GLN A 100 10.10 11.54 15.13
CA GLN A 100 9.47 12.86 15.20
C GLN A 100 9.72 13.69 13.92
N SER A 101 10.92 13.57 13.37
CA SER A 101 11.32 14.24 12.12
C SER A 101 10.58 13.68 10.91
N ALA A 102 10.23 12.38 10.97
CA ALA A 102 9.39 11.75 9.96
C ALA A 102 7.97 12.29 9.95
N ASP A 103 7.37 12.51 11.12
CA ASP A 103 6.03 13.07 11.24
C ASP A 103 5.97 14.52 10.73
N VAL A 104 7.01 15.33 10.99
CA VAL A 104 7.13 16.70 10.47
C VAL A 104 7.26 16.70 8.95
N LEU A 105 8.10 15.81 8.39
CA LEU A 105 8.25 15.68 6.95
C LEU A 105 6.96 15.21 6.27
N ALA A 106 6.25 14.25 6.86
CA ALA A 106 4.96 13.79 6.36
C ALA A 106 3.94 14.94 6.33
N SER A 107 3.87 15.71 7.42
CA SER A 107 2.98 16.88 7.53
C SER A 107 3.29 17.95 6.47
N LEU A 108 4.57 18.21 6.22
CA LEU A 108 5.01 19.15 5.18
C LEU A 108 4.63 18.65 3.78
N ILE A 109 4.85 17.36 3.50
CA ILE A 109 4.51 16.73 2.21
C ILE A 109 2.99 16.79 1.96
N GLU A 110 2.18 16.52 2.99
CA GLU A 110 0.71 16.61 2.90
C GLU A 110 0.25 18.06 2.64
N ALA A 111 0.89 19.05 3.28
CA ALA A 111 0.57 20.46 3.09
C ALA A 111 0.90 20.97 1.67
N ILE A 112 1.98 20.48 1.05
CA ILE A 112 2.39 20.89 -0.31
C ILE A 112 1.72 20.05 -1.42
N GLY A 113 1.15 18.89 -1.09
CA GLY A 113 0.52 17.97 -2.04
C GLY A 113 -0.48 18.62 -3.00
N PRO A 114 -1.43 19.45 -2.53
CA PRO A 114 -2.39 20.13 -3.40
C PRO A 114 -1.76 21.08 -4.42
N PHE A 115 -0.65 21.74 -4.08
CA PHE A 115 0.07 22.68 -4.97
C PHE A 115 0.89 21.96 -6.04
N VAL A 116 1.46 20.80 -5.69
CA VAL A 116 2.21 19.97 -6.64
C VAL A 116 1.26 19.41 -7.71
N GLN A 117 0.03 19.04 -7.36
CA GLN A 117 -0.96 18.52 -8.33
C GLN A 117 -1.44 19.56 -9.36
N GLN A 118 -1.39 20.86 -9.05
CA GLN A 118 -1.75 21.92 -10.00
C GLN A 118 -0.66 22.25 -11.01
N SER A 119 0.61 21.99 -10.66
CA SER A 119 1.77 22.42 -11.45
C SER A 119 2.21 21.40 -12.51
N PHE A 120 1.67 20.18 -12.46
CA PHE A 120 1.85 19.14 -13.49
C PHE A 120 0.51 18.91 -14.19
N PRO A 121 0.20 19.62 -15.30
CA PRO A 121 -0.96 19.27 -16.11
C PRO A 121 -0.75 17.85 -16.64
N THR A 122 -1.50 16.90 -16.08
CA THR A 122 -1.66 15.59 -16.73
C THR A 122 -2.45 15.83 -18.00
N GLY A 123 -1.83 15.68 -19.17
CA GLY A 123 -2.55 15.66 -20.45
C GLY A 123 -1.84 14.80 -21.50
N PRO A 124 -2.52 14.34 -22.56
CA PRO A 124 -3.94 14.55 -22.92
C PRO A 124 -4.74 13.23 -23.17
N GLY A 125 -6.09 13.33 -23.20
CA GLY A 125 -6.91 12.42 -24.03
C GLY A 125 -8.06 11.65 -23.39
N ALA A 126 -8.99 12.29 -22.67
CA ALA A 126 -10.35 11.76 -22.54
C ALA A 126 -11.22 12.39 -23.63
N SER A 127 -11.35 11.68 -24.76
CA SER A 127 -12.26 12.05 -25.85
C SER A 127 -13.68 12.15 -25.30
N LYS A 128 -14.24 13.34 -25.40
CA LYS A 128 -15.64 13.66 -25.14
C LYS A 128 -16.46 12.96 -26.23
N GLY A 129 -17.26 11.97 -25.84
CA GLY A 129 -18.23 11.35 -26.72
C GLY A 129 -19.24 12.41 -27.19
N GLU A 130 -19.13 12.76 -28.46
CA GLU A 130 -20.18 13.40 -29.24
C GLU A 130 -21.35 12.41 -29.37
N ARG A 131 -22.53 12.79 -28.87
CA ARG A 131 -23.81 12.21 -29.28
C ARG A 131 -24.69 13.36 -29.74
N THR A 132 -24.82 13.47 -31.05
CA THR A 132 -26.01 13.97 -31.73
C THR A 132 -26.49 12.85 -32.62
#